data_AF-A0A2A6R5Q8-F1
#
_entry.id   AF-A0A2A6R5Q8-F1
#
_cell.length_a   1.000
_cell.length_b   1.000
_cell.length_c   1.000
_cell.angle_alpha   90.00
_cell.angle_beta   90.00
_cell.angle_gamma   90.00
#
_symmetry.space_group_name_H-M   'P 1'
#
loop_
_entity.id
_entity.type
_entity.pdbx_description
1 polymer ?
#
loop_
_entity_poly.entity_id
_entity_poly.type
_entity_poly.pdbx_seq_one_letter_code
_entity_poly.pdbx_strand_id
1 'polypeptide(L)'
;MAYFFLRLLPPRPTFPHDGTGEEMAAMKRHVEYWHRHALAGSAVVVGPVFEGAGAFGMAVVEVEDQAAAQALADGDPIIASGFGFRFDILPMPSIILRPPAV
;
A
#
# COMPACT_ATOMS: atom_id res chain seq x y z
N MET A 1 -14.62 -9.30 9.21
CA MET A 1 -13.56 -8.83 8.29
C MET A 1 -14.12 -7.71 7.45
N ALA A 2 -13.34 -6.66 7.24
CA ALA A 2 -13.67 -5.45 6.52
C ALA A 2 -12.54 -5.15 5.51
N TYR A 3 -12.92 -4.56 4.38
CA TYR A 3 -11.98 -4.22 3.32
C TYR A 3 -11.63 -2.74 3.35
N PHE A 4 -10.35 -2.44 3.14
CA PHE A 4 -9.84 -1.08 3.07
C PHE A 4 -8.94 -0.90 1.86
N PHE A 5 -9.06 0.26 1.22
CA PHE A 5 -8.14 0.73 0.20
C PHE A 5 -7.12 1.67 0.86
N LEU A 6 -5.87 1.27 0.82
CA LEU A 6 -4.72 2.04 1.29
C LEU A 6 -4.05 2.65 0.06
N ARG A 7 -4.12 3.98 -0.02
CA ARG A 7 -3.45 4.76 -1.07
C ARG A 7 -2.15 5.33 -0.52
N LEU A 8 -1.01 4.81 -0.96
CA LEU A 8 0.30 5.37 -0.67
C LEU A 8 0.57 6.54 -1.62
N LEU A 9 0.59 7.76 -1.08
CA LEU A 9 0.93 8.96 -1.81
C LEU A 9 2.45 9.18 -1.73
N PRO A 10 3.13 9.33 -2.89
CA PRO A 10 4.56 9.63 -2.90
C PRO A 10 4.83 11.04 -2.36
N PRO A 11 6.09 11.34 -2.03
CA PRO A 11 6.48 12.66 -1.54
C PRO A 11 6.40 13.75 -2.62
N ARG A 12 6.44 13.36 -3.90
CA ARG A 12 6.36 14.27 -5.05
C ARG A 12 5.77 13.57 -6.28
N PRO A 13 5.15 14.31 -7.22
CA PRO A 13 4.51 13.73 -8.41
C PRO A 13 5.46 13.00 -9.37
N THR A 14 6.74 13.38 -9.39
CA THR A 14 7.76 12.80 -10.27
C THR A 14 8.27 11.44 -9.80
N PHE A 15 8.01 11.07 -8.55
CA PHE A 15 8.35 9.75 -8.03
C PHE A 15 7.45 8.68 -8.68
N PRO A 16 7.97 7.48 -9.06
CA PRO A 16 9.31 6.95 -8.77
C PRO A 16 10.39 7.30 -9.80
N HIS A 17 10.07 8.07 -10.85
CA HIS A 17 10.99 8.28 -11.98
C HIS A 17 12.29 8.99 -11.59
N ASP A 18 12.25 9.84 -10.58
CA ASP A 18 13.38 10.60 -10.04
C ASP A 18 13.79 10.14 -8.63
N GLY A 19 13.47 8.90 -8.25
CA GLY A 19 13.82 8.35 -6.95
C GLY A 19 15.35 8.26 -6.76
N THR A 20 15.84 8.74 -5.62
CA THR A 20 17.23 8.58 -5.20
C THR A 20 17.53 7.13 -4.81
N GLY A 21 18.81 6.76 -4.73
CA GLY A 21 19.20 5.42 -4.29
C GLY A 21 18.67 5.04 -2.90
N GLU A 22 18.60 5.99 -1.97
CA GLU A 22 18.08 5.78 -0.62
C GLU A 22 16.55 5.60 -0.62
N GLU A 23 15.82 6.40 -1.39
CA GLU A 23 14.38 6.26 -1.55
C GLU A 23 14.03 4.91 -2.20
N MET A 24 14.78 4.49 -3.23
CA MET A 24 14.56 3.19 -3.88
C MET A 24 14.91 2.02 -2.96
N ALA A 25 15.93 2.15 -2.10
CA ALA A 25 16.23 1.17 -1.07
C ALA A 25 15.11 1.07 -0.01
N ALA A 26 14.47 2.19 0.34
CA ALA A 26 13.29 2.19 1.21
C ALA A 26 12.08 1.55 0.53
N MET A 27 11.85 1.83 -0.75
CA MET A 27 10.79 1.17 -1.53
C MET A 27 10.99 -0.35 -1.62
N LYS A 28 12.23 -0.85 -1.65
CA LYS A 28 12.48 -2.29 -1.59
C LYS A 28 11.97 -2.91 -0.29
N ARG A 29 12.25 -2.29 0.86
CA ARG A 29 11.75 -2.76 2.18
C ARG A 29 10.22 -2.69 2.26
N HIS A 30 9.64 -1.64 1.71
CA HIS A 30 8.19 -1.50 1.56
C HIS A 30 7.58 -2.65 0.73
N VAL A 31 8.17 -2.99 -0.41
CA VAL A 31 7.70 -4.12 -1.24
C VAL A 31 7.82 -5.44 -0.47
N GLU A 32 8.92 -5.68 0.23
CA GLU A 32 9.10 -6.87 1.07
C GLU A 32 8.07 -6.97 2.20
N TYR A 33 7.70 -5.84 2.82
CA TYR A 33 6.64 -5.75 3.80
C TYR A 33 5.29 -6.19 3.22
N TRP A 34 4.87 -5.59 2.11
CA TRP A 34 3.58 -5.92 1.49
C TRP A 34 3.53 -7.32 0.88
N HIS A 35 4.65 -7.83 0.38
CA HIS A 35 4.72 -9.22 -0.08
C HIS A 35 4.44 -10.19 1.07
N ARG A 36 4.97 -9.95 2.28
CA ARG A 36 4.65 -10.77 3.46
C ARG A 36 3.16 -10.71 3.81
N HIS A 37 2.54 -9.52 3.75
CA HIS A 37 1.10 -9.37 4.00
C HIS A 37 0.22 -10.04 2.96
N ALA A 38 0.67 -10.08 1.70
CA ALA A 38 -0.01 -10.81 0.63
C ALA A 38 0.08 -12.33 0.84
N LEU A 39 1.26 -12.85 1.19
CA LEU A 39 1.45 -14.27 1.51
C LEU A 39 0.66 -14.71 2.75
N ALA A 40 0.51 -13.82 3.73
CA ALA A 40 -0.29 -14.06 4.92
C ALA A 40 -1.82 -13.90 4.70
N GLY A 41 -2.25 -13.45 3.52
CA GLY A 41 -3.66 -13.25 3.15
C GLY A 41 -4.28 -11.93 3.61
N SER A 42 -3.61 -11.15 4.47
CA SER A 42 -4.11 -9.84 4.91
C SER A 42 -4.16 -8.78 3.81
N ALA A 43 -3.29 -8.87 2.80
CA ALA A 43 -3.34 -8.02 1.60
C ALA A 43 -3.88 -8.81 0.40
N VAL A 44 -5.00 -8.36 -0.16
CA VAL A 44 -5.68 -9.01 -1.30
C VAL A 44 -4.96 -8.70 -2.61
N VAL A 45 -4.55 -7.45 -2.80
CA VAL A 45 -3.77 -7.00 -3.95
C VAL A 45 -2.96 -5.77 -3.56
N VAL A 46 -1.72 -5.70 -4.03
CA VAL A 46 -0.82 -4.58 -3.80
C VAL A 46 -0.04 -4.27 -5.08
N GLY A 47 0.16 -2.99 -5.40
CA GLY A 47 0.99 -2.59 -6.54
C GLY A 47 0.95 -1.09 -6.83
N PRO A 48 1.82 -0.60 -7.73
CA PRO A 48 1.76 0.76 -8.21
C PRO A 48 0.55 0.98 -9.14
N VAL A 49 0.00 2.18 -9.08
CA VAL A 49 -0.99 2.69 -10.04
C VAL A 49 -0.36 3.89 -10.72
N PHE A 50 -0.24 3.83 -12.04
CA PHE A 50 0.23 4.95 -12.85
C PHE A 50 -0.94 5.88 -13.17
N GLU A 51 -0.79 7.17 -12.87
CA GLU A 51 -1.80 8.21 -13.04
C GLU A 51 -1.21 9.38 -13.83
N GLY A 52 -1.48 9.42 -15.14
CA GLY A 52 -0.95 10.44 -16.03
C GLY A 52 0.59 10.47 -16.02
N ALA A 53 1.17 11.56 -15.51
CA ALA A 53 2.62 11.73 -15.38
C ALA A 53 3.20 11.29 -14.02
N GLY A 54 2.36 10.82 -13.10
CA GLY A 54 2.78 10.38 -11.76
C GLY A 54 2.33 8.96 -11.42
N ALA A 55 2.57 8.57 -10.17
CA ALA A 55 2.16 7.27 -9.65
C ALA A 55 1.75 7.36 -8.18
N PHE A 56 0.96 6.38 -7.72
CA PHE A 56 0.71 6.13 -6.30
C PHE A 56 0.73 4.63 -6.02
N GLY A 57 0.89 4.23 -4.76
CA GLY A 57 0.77 2.83 -4.36
C GLY A 57 -0.67 2.50 -3.97
N MET A 58 -1.14 1.33 -4.37
CA MET A 58 -2.40 0.75 -3.94
C MET A 58 -2.13 -0.49 -3.11
N ALA A 59 -2.81 -0.62 -1.97
CA ALA A 59 -3.06 -1.89 -1.31
C ALA A 59 -4.56 -2.02 -1.02
N VAL A 60 -5.16 -3.17 -1.33
CA VAL A 60 -6.47 -3.57 -0.80
C VAL A 60 -6.23 -4.63 0.25
N VAL A 61 -6.70 -4.38 1.47
CA VAL A 61 -6.48 -5.27 2.62
C VAL A 61 -7.80 -5.78 3.17
N GLU A 62 -7.76 -6.98 3.75
CA GLU A 62 -8.84 -7.57 4.54
C GLU A 62 -8.38 -7.69 5.99
N VAL A 63 -9.03 -6.94 6.87
CA VAL A 63 -8.65 -6.85 8.30
C VAL A 63 -9.89 -6.81 9.19
N GLU A 64 -9.72 -6.79 10.50
CA GLU A 64 -10.85 -6.75 11.44
C GLU A 64 -11.64 -5.44 11.36
N ASP A 65 -10.93 -4.31 11.39
CA ASP A 65 -11.51 -2.97 11.46
C ASP A 65 -10.56 -1.86 10.94
N GLN A 66 -10.96 -0.60 11.10
CA GLN A 66 -10.18 0.58 10.72
C GLN A 66 -8.86 0.68 11.49
N ALA A 67 -8.83 0.27 12.77
CA ALA A 67 -7.62 0.36 13.59
C ALA A 67 -6.57 -0.65 13.12
N ALA A 68 -6.99 -1.85 12.73
CA ALA A 68 -6.12 -2.84 12.11
C ALA A 68 -5.58 -2.37 10.74
N ALA A 69 -6.40 -1.70 9.93
CA ALA A 69 -5.95 -1.10 8.67
C ALA A 69 -4.92 0.02 8.91
N GLN A 70 -5.15 0.86 9.93
CA GLN A 70 -4.20 1.90 10.35
C GLN A 70 -2.88 1.28 10.82
N ALA A 71 -2.93 0.21 11.61
CA ALA A 71 -1.72 -0.48 12.08
C ALA A 71 -0.88 -1.04 10.92
N LEU A 72 -1.51 -1.52 9.83
CA LEU A 72 -0.78 -1.95 8.63
C LEU A 72 -0.09 -0.77 7.92
N ALA A 73 -0.74 0.38 7.82
CA ALA A 73 -0.16 1.58 7.23
C ALA A 73 1.01 2.13 8.07
N ASP A 74 0.82 2.20 9.40
CA ASP A 74 1.84 2.69 10.34
C ASP A 74 3.04 1.74 10.42
N GLY A 75 2.81 0.43 10.24
CA GLY A 75 3.86 -0.60 10.22
C GLY A 75 4.69 -0.64 8.93
N ASP A 76 4.29 0.08 7.89
CA ASP A 76 5.01 0.11 6.61
C ASP A 76 6.35 0.86 6.77
N PRO A 77 7.50 0.21 6.48
CA PRO A 77 8.81 0.83 6.60
C PRO A 77 8.99 2.11 5.77
N ILE A 78 8.18 2.33 4.72
CA ILE A 78 8.25 3.58 3.95
C ILE A 78 7.81 4.79 4.77
N ILE A 79 6.89 4.62 5.72
CA ILE A 79 6.42 5.71 6.58
C ILE A 79 7.50 6.11 7.58
N ALA A 80 8.19 5.13 8.17
CA ALA A 80 9.31 5.36 9.07
C ALA A 80 10.57 5.92 8.39
N SER A 81 10.63 5.90 7.05
CA SER A 81 11.80 6.38 6.30
C SER A 81 12.01 7.90 6.37
N GLY A 82 10.96 8.66 6.70
CA GLY A 82 11.02 10.12 6.73
C GLY A 82 11.05 10.79 5.34
N PHE A 83 10.94 10.03 4.24
CA PHE A 83 10.97 10.58 2.88
C PHE A 83 9.69 11.30 2.46
N GLY A 84 8.68 11.43 3.33
CA GLY A 84 7.45 12.20 3.05
C GLY A 84 6.33 11.40 2.38
N PHE A 85 6.40 10.07 2.40
CA PHE A 85 5.29 9.20 2.03
C PHE A 85 4.17 9.26 3.06
N ARG A 86 2.92 9.09 2.61
CA ARG A 86 1.73 9.08 3.47
C ARG A 86 0.67 8.12 2.94
N PHE A 87 -0.15 7.58 3.83
CA PHE A 87 -1.31 6.77 3.45
C PHE A 87 -2.61 7.55 3.62
N ASP A 88 -3.50 7.44 2.63
CA ASP A 88 -4.93 7.58 2.86
C ASP A 88 -5.52 6.18 3.07
N ILE A 89 -6.31 6.00 4.13
CA ILE A 89 -6.95 4.72 4.47
C ILE A 89 -8.47 4.89 4.31
N LEU A 90 -9.05 4.15 3.37
CA LEU A 90 -10.42 4.36 2.91
C LEU A 90 -11.23 3.06 3.07
N PRO A 91 -12.36 3.06 3.81
CA PRO A 91 -13.21 1.87 3.95
C PRO A 91 -13.90 1.50 2.63
N MET A 92 -14.07 0.19 2.39
CA MET A 92 -14.71 -0.35 1.19
C MET A 92 -15.92 -1.24 1.58
N PRO A 93 -17.07 -0.66 1.94
CA PRO A 93 -18.15 -1.36 2.64
C PRO A 93 -18.95 -2.36 1.79
N SER A 94 -18.77 -2.40 0.47
CA SER A 94 -19.60 -3.21 -0.43
C SER A 94 -18.78 -3.85 -1.54
N ILE A 95 -17.62 -4.41 -1.18
CA ILE A 95 -16.74 -5.09 -2.13
C ILE A 95 -17.33 -6.41 -2.62
N ILE A 96 -17.22 -6.60 -3.93
CA ILE A 96 -17.53 -7.86 -4.61
C ILE A 96 -16.19 -8.53 -4.92
N LEU A 97 -15.95 -9.70 -4.33
CA LEU A 97 -14.75 -10.50 -4.59
C LEU A 97 -15.02 -11.51 -5.70
N ARG A 98 -13.99 -11.77 -6.52
CA ARG A 98 -14.04 -12.91 -7.45
C ARG A 98 -14.03 -14.23 -6.67
N PRO A 99 -14.73 -15.27 -7.13
CA PRO A 99 -14.55 -16.61 -6.61
C PRO A 99 -13.10 -17.11 -6.83
N PRO A 100 -12.62 -18.08 -6.02
CA PRO A 100 -11.37 -18.78 -6.31
C PRO A 100 -11.42 -19.41 -7.71
N ALA A 101 -10.28 -19.47 -8.40
CA ALA A 101 -10.16 -20.31 -9.58
C ALA A 101 -10.36 -21.77 -9.16
N VAL A 102 -11.18 -22.52 -9.91
CA VAL A 102 -11.40 -23.96 -9.72
C VAL A 102 -10.16 -24.73 -10.10
#